data_AF-A0A2B7ZHT2-F1
#
_entry.id   AF-A0A2B7ZHT2-F1
#
_cell.length_a   1.000
_cell.length_b   1.000
_cell.length_c   1.000
_cell.angle_alpha   90.00
_cell.angle_beta   90.00
_cell.angle_gamma   90.00
#
_symmetry.space_group_name_H-M   'P 1'
#
loop_
_entity.id
_entity.type
_entity.pdbx_description
1 polymer ?
#
loop_
_entity_poly.entity_id
_entity_poly.type
_entity_poly.pdbx_seq_one_letter_code
_entity_poly.pdbx_strand_id
1 'polypeptide(L)'
;MEVEDDRPIPASPAEVEALNGLIFERSRTVNTKADYTPHPPRTVSPLDAIAKLLVSRATGEATACAIQVDERRKEVVISIASSKSVRAETLDYLQGVFRQLQRVAIAQHKHDRRIRRKDGVYLGYLVRMGKQNKLTTLQKRIRSVYRTVYMFTFDNFAWQILEPLDTGFNRLEEFCSCTQEVVSTEEYGSREPLLTIRCLLRWIAANVLNHGKESLNRSRVLSLFLCGMKMMRSTFKKLAGDYDLRCELSFLSEISGFDIYEYIMKVVAISDAIQSLVDYAKFPRYSGTFFMGKTLRVNVIQTLERPFILPNSLVDWTTIAQKTVQALKMPSSNSIRLKGSYIPRRRGNNNNTEVLRRAHPTCAIVLHFLVQRIRNGVTNTFNNQNSQNHTAPFRSIGTSNEACNMCYAFFESLAPSVGVNFRVTISRKDIFPWKFPVALEEEEEEEGEGEEEEGFKGTMLTTREKRRLARMKERIAAEMFRLAARRYLLILLPEEEGGKAAGTSKRKREGVNDVQEDGERIKRGRRGD
;
A
#
# COMPACT_ATOMS: atom_id res chain seq x y z
N MET A 1 -31.24 -34.27 -39.50
CA MET A 1 -30.81 -32.90 -39.16
C MET A 1 -30.84 -32.81 -37.64
N GLU A 2 -29.76 -33.24 -37.01
CA GLU A 2 -29.57 -33.09 -35.57
C GLU A 2 -28.93 -31.71 -35.36
N VAL A 3 -29.58 -30.88 -34.56
CA VAL A 3 -29.18 -29.49 -34.30
C VAL A 3 -27.96 -29.54 -33.37
N GLU A 4 -26.79 -29.15 -33.88
CA GLU A 4 -25.58 -28.92 -33.08
C GLU A 4 -25.87 -27.82 -32.06
N ASP A 5 -25.99 -28.21 -30.78
CA ASP A 5 -26.26 -27.32 -29.66
C ASP A 5 -24.94 -26.62 -29.26
N ASP A 6 -24.77 -25.42 -29.81
CA ASP A 6 -23.62 -24.52 -29.72
C ASP A 6 -23.50 -23.87 -28.32
N ARG A 7 -23.55 -24.68 -27.24
CA ARG A 7 -23.53 -24.19 -25.86
C ARG A 7 -22.12 -24.22 -25.25
N PRO A 8 -21.58 -23.06 -24.82
CA PRO A 8 -20.25 -22.98 -24.24
C PRO A 8 -20.12 -23.73 -22.92
N ILE A 9 -18.99 -24.42 -22.75
CA ILE A 9 -18.58 -25.10 -21.53
C ILE A 9 -18.11 -24.04 -20.51
N PRO A 10 -18.64 -24.02 -19.28
CA PRO A 10 -18.30 -23.02 -18.26
C PRO A 10 -16.92 -23.26 -17.65
N ALA A 11 -16.21 -22.18 -17.33
CA ALA A 11 -14.93 -22.23 -16.65
C ALA A 11 -15.12 -22.30 -15.12
N SER A 12 -14.49 -23.26 -14.44
CA SER A 12 -14.62 -23.38 -12.99
C SER A 12 -13.83 -22.27 -12.26
N PRO A 13 -14.24 -21.85 -11.05
CA PRO A 13 -13.44 -20.93 -10.22
C PRO A 13 -12.00 -21.41 -10.03
N ALA A 14 -11.78 -22.73 -9.98
CA ALA A 14 -10.46 -23.34 -9.93
C ALA A 14 -9.68 -23.20 -11.25
N GLU A 15 -10.33 -23.09 -12.40
CA GLU A 15 -9.69 -22.79 -13.70
C GLU A 15 -9.33 -21.32 -13.84
N VAL A 16 -10.14 -20.42 -13.28
CA VAL A 16 -9.80 -18.99 -13.16
C VAL A 16 -8.66 -18.81 -12.16
N GLU A 17 -8.67 -19.55 -11.06
CA GLU A 17 -7.60 -19.56 -10.06
C GLU A 17 -6.32 -20.25 -10.58
N ALA A 18 -6.44 -21.31 -11.38
CA ALA A 18 -5.32 -21.94 -12.07
C ALA A 18 -4.77 -21.08 -13.20
N LEU A 19 -5.62 -20.35 -13.94
CA LEU A 19 -5.18 -19.38 -14.93
C LEU A 19 -4.47 -18.20 -14.25
N ASN A 20 -5.02 -17.69 -13.14
CA ASN A 20 -4.37 -16.68 -12.31
C ASN A 20 -3.07 -17.21 -11.69
N GLY A 21 -3.03 -18.47 -11.25
CA GLY A 21 -1.87 -19.15 -10.70
C GLY A 21 -0.77 -19.35 -11.76
N LEU A 22 -1.12 -19.78 -12.97
CA LEU A 22 -0.20 -19.93 -14.10
C LEU A 22 0.32 -18.58 -14.59
N ILE A 23 -0.53 -17.56 -14.62
CA ILE A 23 -0.17 -16.16 -14.89
C ILE A 23 0.80 -15.65 -13.81
N PHE A 24 0.49 -15.94 -12.54
CA PHE A 24 1.26 -15.49 -11.38
C PHE A 24 2.61 -16.20 -11.31
N GLU A 25 2.67 -17.51 -11.50
CA GLU A 25 3.90 -18.30 -11.59
C GLU A 25 4.75 -17.90 -12.82
N ARG A 26 4.13 -17.66 -13.99
CA ARG A 26 4.86 -17.13 -15.16
C ARG A 26 5.37 -15.71 -14.96
N SER A 27 4.61 -14.85 -14.26
CA SER A 27 5.07 -13.51 -13.89
C SER A 27 6.25 -13.55 -12.90
N ARG A 28 6.35 -14.64 -12.12
CA ARG A 28 7.52 -14.98 -11.30
C ARG A 28 8.69 -15.44 -12.18
N THR A 29 8.49 -16.35 -13.12
CA THR A 29 9.59 -16.91 -13.93
C THR A 29 10.14 -15.98 -15.01
N VAL A 30 9.38 -14.97 -15.45
CA VAL A 30 9.91 -13.90 -16.33
C VAL A 30 10.65 -12.82 -15.52
N ASN A 31 10.39 -12.69 -14.21
CA ASN A 31 11.12 -11.80 -13.30
C ASN A 31 12.21 -12.50 -12.46
N THR A 32 12.47 -13.80 -12.62
CA THR A 32 13.52 -14.47 -11.82
C THR A 32 14.95 -14.08 -12.22
N LYS A 33 15.15 -13.37 -13.33
CA LYS A 33 16.48 -12.81 -13.68
C LYS A 33 16.67 -11.33 -13.34
N ALA A 34 15.65 -10.62 -12.85
CA ALA A 34 15.80 -9.27 -12.31
C ALA A 34 14.78 -9.04 -11.19
N ASP A 35 15.27 -8.75 -9.97
CA ASP A 35 14.50 -8.34 -8.77
C ASP A 35 14.07 -9.38 -7.72
N TYR A 36 14.90 -10.39 -7.47
CA TYR A 36 15.10 -10.89 -6.09
C TYR A 36 16.22 -10.13 -5.36
N THR A 37 16.49 -8.88 -5.72
CA THR A 37 17.26 -8.03 -4.81
C THR A 37 16.37 -7.77 -3.59
N PRO A 38 16.78 -8.17 -2.38
CA PRO A 38 16.04 -7.85 -1.18
C PRO A 38 16.16 -6.34 -1.00
N HIS A 39 15.13 -5.61 -1.43
CA HIS A 39 15.13 -4.16 -1.41
C HIS A 39 15.20 -3.67 0.05
N PRO A 40 15.89 -2.54 0.30
CA PRO A 40 15.87 -1.96 1.63
C PRO A 40 14.44 -1.60 2.04
N PRO A 41 14.09 -1.72 3.34
CA PRO A 41 12.77 -1.36 3.82
C PRO A 41 12.50 0.12 3.49
N ARG A 42 11.46 0.36 2.68
CA ARG A 42 11.00 1.72 2.38
C ARG A 42 10.54 2.37 3.69
N THR A 43 10.94 3.62 3.91
CA THR A 43 10.39 4.40 5.02
C THR A 43 8.88 4.48 4.88
N VAL A 44 8.14 3.99 5.88
CA VAL A 44 6.67 3.98 5.88
C VAL A 44 6.19 5.42 5.76
N SER A 45 5.51 5.74 4.66
CA SER A 45 4.86 7.03 4.49
C SER A 45 3.95 7.31 5.70
N PRO A 46 3.88 8.54 6.24
CA PRO A 46 2.97 8.86 7.34
C PRO A 46 1.52 8.45 7.05
N LEU A 47 1.11 8.47 5.77
CA LEU A 47 -0.21 8.01 5.36
C LEU A 47 -0.36 6.48 5.48
N ASP A 48 0.64 5.72 5.05
CA ASP A 48 0.66 4.26 5.26
C ASP A 48 0.66 3.93 6.75
N ALA A 49 1.38 4.71 7.56
CA ALA A 49 1.36 4.56 9.01
C ALA A 49 -0.04 4.81 9.57
N ILE A 50 -0.75 5.88 9.16
CA ILE A 50 -2.14 6.10 9.56
C ILE A 50 -3.01 4.91 9.15
N ALA A 51 -2.97 4.50 7.88
CA ALA A 51 -3.80 3.41 7.39
C ALA A 51 -3.56 2.09 8.15
N LYS A 52 -2.29 1.73 8.40
CA LYS A 52 -1.93 0.56 9.22
C LYS A 52 -2.49 0.61 10.63
N LEU A 53 -2.48 1.78 11.28
CA LEU A 53 -3.01 1.93 12.64
C LEU A 53 -4.54 1.93 12.71
N LEU A 54 -5.24 2.14 11.59
CA LEU A 54 -6.70 2.05 11.52
C LEU A 54 -7.21 0.61 11.52
N VAL A 55 -6.34 -0.38 11.25
CA VAL A 55 -6.71 -1.80 11.27
C VAL A 55 -6.66 -2.32 12.71
N SER A 56 -7.81 -2.29 13.38
CA SER A 56 -7.95 -2.71 14.78
C SER A 56 -8.11 -4.22 14.96
N ARG A 57 -8.61 -4.94 13.94
CA ARG A 57 -8.88 -6.38 13.99
C ARG A 57 -7.98 -7.16 13.03
N ALA A 58 -7.70 -8.40 13.40
CA ALA A 58 -7.02 -9.40 12.56
C ALA A 58 -7.76 -9.73 11.24
N THR A 59 -9.04 -9.34 11.11
CA THR A 59 -9.93 -9.87 10.08
C THR A 59 -9.78 -9.16 8.74
N GLY A 60 -8.72 -9.43 7.96
CA GLY A 60 -8.63 -9.15 6.51
C GLY A 60 -9.04 -7.74 6.04
N GLU A 61 -9.05 -6.76 6.94
CA GLU A 61 -9.54 -5.41 6.67
C GLU A 61 -8.42 -4.64 5.98
N ALA A 62 -8.71 -4.16 4.78
CA ALA A 62 -7.84 -3.24 4.07
C ALA A 62 -8.40 -1.83 4.28
N THR A 63 -7.55 -0.90 4.66
CA THR A 63 -7.90 0.51 4.76
C THR A 63 -6.99 1.31 3.85
N ALA A 64 -7.53 2.40 3.34
CA ALA A 64 -6.76 3.43 2.68
C ALA A 64 -7.08 4.77 3.31
N CYS A 65 -6.13 5.70 3.24
CA CYS A 65 -6.36 7.07 3.68
C CYS A 65 -5.69 8.09 2.75
N ALA A 66 -6.25 9.28 2.74
CA ALA A 66 -5.67 10.43 2.07
C ALA A 66 -5.87 11.69 2.91
N ILE A 67 -5.01 12.67 2.72
CA ILE A 67 -5.06 13.93 3.46
C ILE A 67 -5.29 15.11 2.52
N GLN A 68 -6.09 16.06 3.00
CA GLN A 68 -6.21 17.43 2.51
C GLN A 68 -5.90 18.38 3.68
N VAL A 69 -5.19 19.48 3.44
CA VAL A 69 -4.90 20.49 4.46
C VAL A 69 -5.54 21.81 4.04
N ASP A 70 -6.64 22.18 4.68
CA ASP A 70 -7.27 23.47 4.51
C ASP A 70 -6.54 24.50 5.41
N GLU A 71 -5.63 25.24 4.79
CA GLU A 71 -4.86 26.28 5.48
C GLU A 71 -5.75 27.42 6.01
N ARG A 72 -6.86 27.74 5.31
CA ARG A 72 -7.76 28.83 5.68
C ARG A 72 -8.57 28.48 6.93
N ARG A 73 -9.15 27.28 6.95
CA ARG A 73 -9.91 26.77 8.10
C ARG A 73 -9.02 26.22 9.21
N LYS A 74 -7.70 26.16 8.99
CA LYS A 74 -6.74 25.47 9.86
C LYS A 74 -7.19 24.04 10.15
N GLU A 75 -7.64 23.33 9.12
CA GLU A 75 -8.24 22.00 9.25
C GLU A 75 -7.44 20.99 8.43
N VAL A 76 -7.16 19.84 9.03
CA VAL A 76 -6.65 18.66 8.32
C VAL A 76 -7.83 17.73 8.10
N VAL A 77 -8.10 17.38 6.85
CA VAL A 77 -9.16 16.45 6.47
C VAL A 77 -8.52 15.13 6.11
N ILE A 78 -8.78 14.09 6.92
CA ILE A 78 -8.37 12.71 6.61
C ILE A 78 -9.57 12.01 5.98
N SER A 79 -9.45 11.62 4.72
CA SER A 79 -10.42 10.77 4.04
C SER A 79 -10.03 9.30 4.21
N ILE A 80 -10.93 8.46 4.69
CA ILE A 80 -10.69 7.04 4.99
C ILE A 80 -11.65 6.19 4.19
N ALA A 81 -11.14 5.17 3.52
CA ALA A 81 -11.96 4.09 2.97
C ALA A 81 -11.51 2.77 3.61
N SER A 82 -12.44 1.85 3.83
CA SER A 82 -12.16 0.50 4.32
C SER A 82 -12.87 -0.52 3.45
N SER A 83 -12.32 -1.74 3.35
CA SER A 83 -13.00 -2.89 2.73
C SER A 83 -14.12 -3.44 3.61
N LYS A 84 -14.31 -2.87 4.81
CA LYS A 84 -15.41 -3.12 5.74
C LYS A 84 -16.03 -1.79 6.17
N SER A 85 -17.13 -1.83 6.91
CA SER A 85 -17.70 -0.62 7.51
C SER A 85 -16.72 -0.05 8.54
N VAL A 86 -16.42 1.25 8.42
CA VAL A 86 -15.60 1.96 9.42
C VAL A 86 -16.48 2.25 10.63
N ARG A 87 -16.09 1.73 11.79
CA ARG A 87 -16.86 1.89 13.02
C ARG A 87 -16.58 3.23 13.70
N ALA A 88 -17.53 3.68 14.52
CA ALA A 88 -17.38 4.90 15.32
C ALA A 88 -16.13 4.84 16.23
N GLU A 89 -15.83 3.69 16.84
CA GLU A 89 -14.68 3.58 17.74
C GLU A 89 -13.34 3.80 17.02
N THR A 90 -13.25 3.41 15.75
CA THR A 90 -12.05 3.66 14.91
C THR A 90 -11.88 5.16 14.62
N LEU A 91 -12.98 5.89 14.46
CA LEU A 91 -12.96 7.35 14.25
C LEU A 91 -12.56 8.09 15.54
N ASP A 92 -13.15 7.71 16.67
CA ASP A 92 -12.80 8.26 17.98
C ASP A 92 -11.34 7.99 18.34
N TYR A 93 -10.86 6.78 18.05
CA TYR A 93 -9.47 6.41 18.18
C TYR A 93 -8.55 7.32 17.34
N LEU A 94 -8.86 7.50 16.06
CA LEU A 94 -8.04 8.33 15.17
C LEU A 94 -7.97 9.77 15.68
N GLN A 95 -9.11 10.34 16.10
CA GLN A 95 -9.13 11.66 16.72
C GLN A 95 -8.29 11.71 18.01
N GLY A 96 -8.39 10.68 18.85
CA GLY A 96 -7.61 10.56 20.08
C GLY A 96 -6.10 10.52 19.82
N VAL A 97 -5.66 9.71 18.86
CA VAL A 97 -4.25 9.62 18.44
C VAL A 97 -3.77 10.95 17.85
N PHE A 98 -4.57 11.57 16.98
CA PHE A 98 -4.24 12.87 16.42
C PHE A 98 -4.02 13.93 17.50
N ARG A 99 -4.94 14.05 18.47
CA ARG A 99 -4.78 14.97 19.62
C ARG A 99 -3.49 14.68 20.42
N GLN A 100 -3.09 13.42 20.54
CA GLN A 100 -1.85 13.06 21.22
C GLN A 100 -0.60 13.43 20.40
N LEU A 101 -0.62 13.22 19.09
CA LEU A 101 0.44 13.65 18.18
C LEU A 101 0.57 15.18 18.18
N GLN A 102 -0.53 15.93 18.26
CA GLN A 102 -0.50 17.38 18.46
C GLN A 102 0.20 17.78 19.76
N ARG A 103 -0.07 17.06 20.86
CA ARG A 103 0.64 17.29 22.13
C ARG A 103 2.14 16.98 22.02
N VAL A 104 2.53 16.00 21.22
CA VAL A 104 3.95 15.72 20.90
C VAL A 104 4.56 16.88 20.12
N ALA A 105 3.89 17.33 19.04
CA ALA A 105 4.35 18.47 18.24
C ALA A 105 4.54 19.75 19.06
N ILE A 106 3.57 20.08 19.92
CA ILE A 106 3.66 21.24 20.83
C ILE A 106 4.81 21.08 21.82
N ALA A 107 4.97 19.88 22.41
CA ALA A 107 6.05 19.62 23.36
C ALA A 107 7.43 19.69 22.69
N GLN A 108 7.57 19.18 21.46
CA GLN A 108 8.80 19.25 20.66
C GLN A 108 9.12 20.71 20.32
N HIS A 109 8.14 21.49 19.86
CA HIS A 109 8.35 22.90 19.57
C HIS A 109 8.85 23.68 20.81
N LYS A 110 8.26 23.43 21.98
CA LYS A 110 8.72 24.03 23.25
C LYS A 110 10.14 23.57 23.62
N HIS A 111 10.45 22.30 23.43
CA HIS A 111 11.78 21.73 23.66
C HIS A 111 12.83 22.40 22.77
N ASP A 112 12.60 22.46 21.46
CA ASP A 112 13.51 23.06 20.48
C ASP A 112 13.73 24.55 20.76
N ARG A 113 12.67 25.29 21.11
CA ARG A 113 12.76 26.72 21.44
C ARG A 113 13.65 26.95 22.67
N ARG A 114 13.56 26.10 23.70
CA ARG A 114 14.39 26.21 24.91
C ARG A 114 15.84 25.84 24.65
N ILE A 115 16.09 24.80 23.85
CA ILE A 115 17.45 24.41 23.43
C ILE A 115 18.10 25.54 22.62
N ARG A 116 17.41 26.10 21.62
CA ARG A 116 17.92 27.20 20.80
C ARG A 116 18.25 28.45 21.61
N ARG A 117 17.50 28.71 22.68
CA ARG A 117 17.74 29.81 23.62
C ARG A 117 18.86 29.54 24.62
N LYS A 118 19.47 28.34 24.60
CA LYS A 118 20.47 27.90 25.59
C LYS A 118 19.98 28.10 27.03
N ASP A 119 18.70 27.78 27.28
CA ASP A 119 18.08 27.91 28.59
C ASP A 119 18.78 26.96 29.59
N GLY A 120 19.69 27.51 30.40
CA GLY A 120 20.51 26.76 31.35
C GLY A 120 19.69 26.02 32.41
N VAL A 121 18.54 26.59 32.81
CA VAL A 121 17.61 25.93 33.74
C VAL A 121 16.99 24.70 33.10
N TYR A 122 16.58 24.81 31.83
CA TYR A 122 16.02 23.69 31.10
C TYR A 122 17.05 22.59 30.81
N LEU A 123 18.27 22.96 30.46
CA LEU A 123 19.37 22.00 30.27
C LEU A 123 19.71 21.26 31.57
N GLY A 124 19.80 22.00 32.69
CA GLY A 124 19.97 21.41 34.02
C GLY A 124 18.82 20.47 34.41
N TYR A 125 17.58 20.83 34.05
CA TYR A 125 16.42 19.95 34.19
C TYR A 125 16.58 18.65 33.38
N LEU A 126 17.00 18.72 32.10
CA LEU A 126 17.20 17.52 31.28
C LEU A 126 18.28 16.58 31.86
N VAL A 127 19.40 17.13 32.32
CA VAL A 127 20.47 16.38 32.98
C VAL A 127 19.95 15.70 34.25
N ARG A 128 19.19 16.43 35.09
CA ARG A 128 18.59 15.89 36.31
C ARG A 128 17.61 14.75 36.01
N MET A 129 16.78 14.91 34.99
CA MET A 129 15.84 13.85 34.57
C MET A 129 16.57 12.60 34.08
N GLY A 130 17.66 12.78 33.32
CA GLY A 130 18.55 11.68 32.92
C GLY A 130 19.16 10.95 34.12
N LYS A 131 19.75 11.70 35.07
CA LYS A 131 20.33 11.12 36.31
C LYS A 131 19.30 10.36 37.15
N GLN A 132 18.05 10.83 37.17
CA GLN A 132 16.96 10.19 37.93
C GLN A 132 16.25 9.08 37.16
N ASN A 133 16.67 8.75 35.93
CA ASN A 133 15.96 7.83 35.02
C ASN A 133 14.47 8.18 34.84
N LYS A 134 14.13 9.48 34.90
CA LYS A 134 12.75 9.96 34.75
C LYS A 134 12.49 10.46 33.34
N LEU A 135 11.27 10.22 32.86
CA LEU A 135 10.83 10.69 31.55
C LEU A 135 10.59 12.20 31.55
N THR A 136 11.16 12.89 30.57
CA THR A 136 10.83 14.29 30.24
C THR A 136 9.38 14.44 29.79
N THR A 137 8.85 15.67 29.78
CA THR A 137 7.48 15.94 29.29
C THR A 137 7.26 15.44 27.86
N LEU A 138 8.24 15.64 26.96
CA LEU A 138 8.16 15.15 25.58
C LEU A 138 8.12 13.62 25.54
N GLN A 139 9.01 12.94 26.27
CA GLN A 139 9.02 11.47 26.33
C GLN A 139 7.72 10.91 26.92
N LYS A 140 7.12 11.56 27.93
CA LYS A 140 5.80 11.18 28.47
C LYS A 140 4.71 11.28 27.41
N ARG A 141 4.71 12.33 26.58
CA ARG A 141 3.74 12.48 25.47
C ARG A 141 3.93 11.43 24.40
N ILE A 142 5.18 11.17 23.99
CA ILE A 142 5.50 10.10 23.03
C ILE A 142 5.03 8.74 23.57
N ARG A 143 5.35 8.43 24.83
CA ARG A 143 4.91 7.19 25.49
C ARG A 143 3.38 7.05 25.52
N SER A 144 2.65 8.14 25.71
CA SER A 144 1.17 8.15 25.65
C SER A 144 0.66 7.72 24.28
N VAL A 145 1.26 8.22 23.20
CA VAL A 145 0.91 7.82 21.82
C VAL A 145 1.11 6.33 21.66
N TYR A 146 2.29 5.82 21.99
CA TYR A 146 2.61 4.40 21.93
C TYR A 146 1.60 3.54 22.70
N ARG A 147 1.29 3.91 23.96
CA ARG A 147 0.31 3.19 24.77
C ARG A 147 -1.06 3.15 24.08
N THR A 148 -1.55 4.29 23.64
CA THR A 148 -2.89 4.40 23.03
C THR A 148 -3.00 3.55 21.78
N VAL A 149 -1.97 3.59 20.93
CA VAL A 149 -1.93 2.81 19.69
C VAL A 149 -1.88 1.31 19.98
N TYR A 150 -1.00 0.85 20.86
CA TYR A 150 -0.91 -0.56 21.19
C TYR A 150 -2.14 -1.09 21.93
N MET A 151 -2.83 -0.28 22.74
CA MET A 151 -4.10 -0.67 23.36
C MET A 151 -5.20 -0.88 22.32
N PHE A 152 -5.25 -0.04 21.28
CA PHE A 152 -6.25 -0.14 20.22
C PHE A 152 -5.96 -1.26 19.22
N THR A 153 -4.69 -1.41 18.83
CA THR A 153 -4.23 -2.41 17.86
C THR A 153 -3.88 -3.75 18.50
N PHE A 154 -4.17 -3.94 19.80
CA PHE A 154 -3.73 -5.10 20.57
C PHE A 154 -4.16 -6.43 19.93
N ASP A 155 -5.41 -6.54 19.51
CA ASP A 155 -5.95 -7.79 18.97
C ASP A 155 -5.28 -8.15 17.63
N ASN A 156 -5.08 -7.14 16.76
CA ASN A 156 -4.32 -7.31 15.51
C ASN A 156 -2.85 -7.67 15.79
N PHE A 157 -2.20 -7.01 16.75
CA PHE A 157 -0.83 -7.30 17.15
C PHE A 157 -0.67 -8.72 17.73
N ALA A 158 -1.57 -9.12 18.62
CA ALA A 158 -1.59 -10.44 19.23
C ALA A 158 -1.77 -11.52 18.18
N TRP A 159 -2.71 -11.31 17.25
CA TRP A 159 -2.92 -12.21 16.12
C TRP A 159 -1.69 -12.30 15.21
N GLN A 160 -1.02 -11.19 14.88
CA GLN A 160 0.19 -11.24 14.06
C GLN A 160 1.30 -12.11 14.66
N ILE A 161 1.37 -12.23 15.99
CA ILE A 161 2.34 -13.06 16.70
C ILE A 161 1.84 -14.50 16.87
N LEU A 162 0.57 -14.69 17.22
CA LEU A 162 0.00 -15.97 17.68
C LEU A 162 -1.02 -16.58 16.70
N GLU A 163 -1.07 -16.11 15.45
CA GLU A 163 -1.98 -16.66 14.43
C GLU A 163 -1.77 -18.17 14.31
N PRO A 164 -2.84 -18.99 14.43
CA PRO A 164 -2.75 -20.42 14.25
C PRO A 164 -2.46 -20.74 12.79
N LEU A 165 -1.62 -21.74 12.56
CA LEU A 165 -1.30 -22.29 11.25
C LEU A 165 -2.01 -23.64 11.07
N ASP A 166 -2.18 -24.05 9.82
CA ASP A 166 -2.78 -25.35 9.48
C ASP A 166 -1.94 -26.55 10.01
N THR A 167 -0.67 -26.31 10.35
CA THR A 167 0.25 -27.27 10.95
C THR A 167 -0.09 -27.61 12.41
N GLY A 168 -1.04 -26.88 13.03
CA GLY A 168 -1.40 -27.02 14.45
C GLY A 168 -0.53 -26.19 15.40
N PHE A 169 0.56 -25.59 14.90
CA PHE A 169 1.37 -24.61 15.63
C PHE A 169 0.83 -23.19 15.42
N ASN A 170 1.19 -22.26 16.31
CA ASN A 170 1.04 -20.83 16.01
C ASN A 170 2.30 -20.27 15.33
N ARG A 171 2.18 -19.09 14.71
CA ARG A 171 3.31 -18.43 14.01
C ARG A 171 4.56 -18.22 14.87
N LEU A 172 4.40 -17.97 16.17
CA LEU A 172 5.56 -17.80 17.07
C LEU A 172 6.28 -19.13 17.31
N GLU A 173 5.54 -20.22 17.47
CA GLU A 173 6.09 -21.57 17.58
C GLU A 173 6.81 -21.99 16.31
N GLU A 174 6.18 -21.79 15.15
CA GLU A 174 6.76 -22.03 13.84
C GLU A 174 8.06 -21.23 13.67
N PHE A 175 8.02 -19.92 13.92
CA PHE A 175 9.20 -19.06 13.89
C PHE A 175 10.32 -19.57 14.83
N CYS A 176 9.99 -20.02 16.03
CA CYS A 176 10.97 -20.58 16.96
C CYS A 176 11.58 -21.90 16.44
N SER A 177 10.77 -22.72 15.78
CA SER A 177 11.18 -23.99 15.18
C SER A 177 12.12 -23.76 14.00
N CYS A 178 11.70 -22.95 13.02
CA CYS A 178 12.48 -22.68 11.81
C CYS A 178 13.81 -21.97 12.08
N THR A 179 13.90 -21.22 13.18
CA THR A 179 15.13 -20.51 13.56
C THR A 179 16.00 -21.26 14.56
N GLN A 180 15.59 -22.46 15.00
CA GLN A 180 16.29 -23.18 16.08
C GLN A 180 17.73 -23.55 15.72
N GLU A 181 17.95 -24.08 14.51
CA GLU A 181 19.29 -24.42 14.03
C GLU A 181 20.20 -23.19 13.98
N VAL A 182 19.70 -22.11 13.38
CA VAL A 182 20.43 -20.85 13.18
C VAL A 182 20.86 -20.23 14.51
N VAL A 183 20.01 -20.26 15.52
CA VAL A 183 20.39 -19.71 16.83
C VAL A 183 21.35 -20.60 17.62
N SER A 184 21.39 -21.90 17.29
CA SER A 184 22.25 -22.89 17.92
C SER A 184 23.65 -22.95 17.30
N THR A 185 23.81 -22.56 16.04
CA THR A 185 25.08 -22.64 15.30
C THR A 185 25.74 -21.27 15.18
N GLU A 186 27.00 -21.15 15.62
CA GLU A 186 27.71 -19.86 15.69
C GLU A 186 28.09 -19.26 14.31
N GLU A 187 28.06 -20.06 13.25
CA GLU A 187 28.47 -19.67 11.89
C GLU A 187 27.50 -18.70 11.20
N TYR A 188 26.24 -18.67 11.63
CA TYR A 188 25.22 -17.84 11.00
C TYR A 188 25.32 -16.37 11.44
N GLY A 189 25.45 -15.48 10.45
CA GLY A 189 25.47 -14.03 10.70
C GLY A 189 24.16 -13.52 11.31
N SER A 190 23.02 -14.16 11.00
CA SER A 190 21.72 -13.75 11.53
C SER A 190 21.42 -14.25 12.95
N ARG A 191 22.30 -15.07 13.54
CA ARG A 191 22.13 -15.70 14.87
C ARG A 191 21.75 -14.71 15.97
N GLU A 192 22.59 -13.69 16.21
CA GLU A 192 22.36 -12.73 17.29
C GLU A 192 21.06 -11.92 17.11
N PRO A 193 20.78 -11.35 15.91
CA PRO A 193 19.51 -10.71 15.62
C PRO A 193 18.29 -11.61 15.88
N LEU A 194 18.30 -12.84 15.37
CA LEU A 194 17.19 -13.78 15.49
C LEU A 194 16.98 -14.23 16.93
N LEU A 195 18.06 -14.53 17.66
CA LEU A 195 17.99 -14.87 19.08
C LEU A 195 17.39 -13.72 19.89
N THR A 196 17.81 -12.48 19.63
CA THR A 196 17.26 -11.29 20.29
C THR A 196 15.75 -11.17 20.03
N ILE A 197 15.32 -11.28 18.77
CA ILE A 197 13.91 -11.18 18.39
C ILE A 197 13.09 -12.30 19.04
N ARG A 198 13.59 -13.54 19.03
CA ARG A 198 12.95 -14.71 19.64
C ARG A 198 12.76 -14.55 21.15
N CYS A 199 13.80 -14.14 21.87
CA CYS A 199 13.73 -13.89 23.31
C CYS A 199 12.69 -12.81 23.65
N LEU A 200 12.66 -11.73 22.87
CA LEU A 200 11.68 -10.66 23.06
C LEU A 200 10.25 -11.12 22.76
N LEU A 201 10.02 -11.87 21.68
CA LEU A 201 8.70 -12.37 21.34
C LEU A 201 8.17 -13.34 22.39
N ARG A 202 9.00 -14.26 22.87
CA ARG A 202 8.64 -15.17 23.98
C ARG A 202 8.28 -14.39 25.24
N TRP A 203 9.06 -13.37 25.58
CA TRP A 203 8.76 -12.51 26.72
C TRP A 203 7.43 -11.76 26.55
N ILE A 204 7.18 -11.19 25.36
CA ILE A 204 5.92 -10.49 25.05
C ILE A 204 4.74 -11.45 25.12
N ALA A 205 4.84 -12.64 24.53
CA ALA A 205 3.78 -13.64 24.58
C ALA A 205 3.43 -14.00 26.04
N ALA A 206 4.44 -14.35 26.84
CA ALA A 206 4.26 -14.77 28.22
C ALA A 206 3.75 -13.66 29.14
N ASN A 207 4.24 -12.42 28.99
CA ASN A 207 4.00 -11.34 29.97
C ASN A 207 2.97 -10.30 29.52
N VAL A 208 2.59 -10.28 28.24
CA VAL A 208 1.67 -9.28 27.68
C VAL A 208 0.48 -9.96 27.03
N LEU A 209 0.71 -10.89 26.08
CA LEU A 209 -0.39 -11.50 25.31
C LEU A 209 -1.25 -12.42 26.19
N ASN A 210 -0.62 -13.30 26.99
CA ASN A 210 -1.32 -14.22 27.89
C ASN A 210 -2.14 -13.52 29.00
N HIS A 211 -1.80 -12.27 29.33
CA HIS A 211 -2.50 -11.48 30.33
C HIS A 211 -3.47 -10.45 29.73
N GLY A 212 -3.61 -10.43 28.39
CA GLY A 212 -4.46 -9.50 27.66
C GLY A 212 -3.99 -8.05 27.69
N LYS A 213 -4.72 -7.19 26.96
CA LYS A 213 -4.36 -5.77 26.77
C LYS A 213 -4.26 -4.97 28.08
N GLU A 214 -5.01 -5.36 29.11
CA GLU A 214 -5.01 -4.68 30.41
C GLU A 214 -3.66 -4.77 31.14
N SER A 215 -2.83 -5.76 30.78
CA SER A 215 -1.44 -5.84 31.27
C SER A 215 -0.63 -4.57 30.94
N LEU A 216 -0.92 -3.90 29.82
CA LEU A 216 -0.28 -2.66 29.39
C LEU A 216 -0.69 -1.44 30.22
N ASN A 217 -1.68 -1.56 31.11
CA ASN A 217 -1.99 -0.51 32.08
C ASN A 217 -0.95 -0.44 33.20
N ARG A 218 -0.26 -1.55 33.48
CA ARG A 218 0.82 -1.59 34.48
C ARG A 218 2.03 -0.85 33.92
N SER A 219 2.39 0.28 34.54
CA SER A 219 3.47 1.16 34.06
C SER A 219 4.80 0.41 33.82
N ARG A 220 5.15 -0.56 34.69
CA ARG A 220 6.36 -1.38 34.53
C ARG A 220 6.30 -2.28 33.30
N VAL A 221 5.21 -3.02 33.11
CA VAL A 221 5.00 -3.91 31.94
C VAL A 221 5.04 -3.09 30.66
N LEU A 222 4.31 -1.98 30.61
CA LEU A 222 4.33 -1.06 29.46
C LEU A 222 5.74 -0.54 29.16
N SER A 223 6.54 -0.19 30.17
CA SER A 223 7.92 0.28 29.96
C SER A 223 8.77 -0.80 29.29
N LEU A 224 8.73 -2.03 29.80
CA LEU A 224 9.50 -3.15 29.29
C LEU A 224 9.02 -3.54 27.89
N PHE A 225 7.71 -3.60 27.68
CA PHE A 225 7.10 -3.86 26.38
C PHE A 225 7.55 -2.84 25.32
N LEU A 226 7.45 -1.53 25.61
CA LEU A 226 7.87 -0.50 24.67
C LEU A 226 9.38 -0.53 24.41
N CYS A 227 10.19 -0.89 25.42
CA CYS A 227 11.62 -1.10 25.25
C CYS A 227 11.90 -2.29 24.32
N GLY A 228 11.25 -3.43 24.57
CA GLY A 228 11.33 -4.63 23.76
C GLY A 228 10.93 -4.38 22.31
N MET A 229 9.78 -3.72 22.07
CA MET A 229 9.33 -3.37 20.72
C MET A 229 10.27 -2.41 20.00
N LYS A 230 10.91 -1.47 20.72
CA LYS A 230 11.93 -0.59 20.15
C LYS A 230 13.18 -1.39 19.76
N MET A 231 13.63 -2.29 20.64
CA MET A 231 14.81 -3.12 20.41
C MET A 231 14.58 -4.08 19.22
N MET A 232 13.46 -4.78 19.21
CA MET A 232 13.03 -5.68 18.12
C MET A 232 13.01 -4.94 16.77
N ARG A 233 12.42 -3.74 16.72
CA ARG A 233 12.41 -2.90 15.51
C ARG A 233 13.82 -2.49 15.08
N SER A 234 14.69 -2.08 16.01
CA SER A 234 16.06 -1.72 15.66
C SER A 234 16.88 -2.91 15.17
N THR A 235 16.69 -4.09 15.78
CA THR A 235 17.33 -5.33 15.37
C THR A 235 16.86 -5.75 13.98
N PHE A 236 15.55 -5.71 13.74
CA PHE A 236 15.00 -5.99 12.41
C PHE A 236 15.52 -4.99 11.37
N LYS A 237 15.66 -3.70 11.68
CA LYS A 237 16.23 -2.73 10.72
C LYS A 237 17.70 -3.02 10.36
N LYS A 238 18.49 -3.55 11.30
CA LYS A 238 19.86 -4.00 11.01
C LYS A 238 19.81 -5.20 10.07
N LEU A 239 19.04 -6.21 10.44
CA LEU A 239 18.85 -7.44 9.66
C LEU A 239 18.31 -7.15 8.25
N ALA A 240 17.33 -6.25 8.14
CA ALA A 240 16.72 -5.85 6.88
C ALA A 240 17.53 -4.79 6.14
N GLY A 241 18.58 -4.23 6.74
CA GLY A 241 19.50 -3.29 6.09
C GLY A 241 20.66 -4.01 5.40
N ASP A 242 21.12 -5.09 6.03
CA ASP A 242 22.21 -5.94 5.56
C ASP A 242 21.73 -6.88 4.42
N TYR A 243 22.52 -7.00 3.36
CA TYR A 243 22.17 -7.82 2.21
C TYR A 243 22.33 -9.32 2.52
N ASP A 244 23.45 -9.69 3.16
CA ASP A 244 23.80 -11.08 3.40
C ASP A 244 22.82 -11.71 4.38
N LEU A 245 22.44 -10.97 5.43
CA LEU A 245 21.44 -11.41 6.39
C LEU A 245 20.05 -11.60 5.76
N ARG A 246 19.68 -10.78 4.76
CA ARG A 246 18.41 -10.96 4.03
C ARG A 246 18.45 -12.19 3.14
N CYS A 247 19.56 -12.46 2.47
CA CYS A 247 19.74 -13.67 1.67
C CYS A 247 19.66 -14.91 2.56
N GLU A 248 20.30 -14.88 3.73
CA GLU A 248 20.22 -15.96 4.73
C GLU A 248 18.77 -16.22 5.16
N LEU A 249 18.01 -15.17 5.50
CA LEU A 249 16.59 -15.32 5.83
C LEU A 249 15.74 -15.85 4.67
N SER A 250 16.02 -15.43 3.43
CA SER A 250 15.31 -15.92 2.26
C SER A 250 15.52 -17.42 2.09
N PHE A 251 16.77 -17.88 2.20
CA PHE A 251 17.13 -19.29 2.11
C PHE A 251 16.47 -20.13 3.22
N LEU A 252 16.49 -19.65 4.46
CA LEU A 252 15.80 -20.30 5.58
C LEU A 252 14.29 -20.35 5.38
N SER A 253 13.70 -19.31 4.80
CA SER A 253 12.27 -19.26 4.49
C SER A 253 11.90 -20.27 3.40
N GLU A 254 12.77 -20.48 2.40
CA GLU A 254 12.57 -21.49 1.36
C GLU A 254 12.64 -22.92 1.92
N ILE A 255 13.60 -23.21 2.81
CA ILE A 255 13.74 -24.53 3.42
C ILE A 255 12.56 -24.85 4.34
N SER A 256 12.19 -23.90 5.18
CA SER A 256 11.14 -24.11 6.19
C SER A 256 9.72 -24.00 5.62
N GLY A 257 9.54 -23.38 4.45
CA GLY A 257 8.22 -23.02 3.93
C GLY A 257 7.52 -21.91 4.73
N PHE A 258 8.22 -21.29 5.69
CA PHE A 258 7.70 -20.20 6.52
C PHE A 258 8.47 -18.91 6.22
N ASP A 259 7.76 -17.86 5.77
CA ASP A 259 8.39 -16.57 5.46
C ASP A 259 8.80 -15.82 6.76
N ILE A 260 10.03 -16.07 7.19
CA ILE A 260 10.61 -15.51 8.42
C ILE A 260 10.67 -13.99 8.32
N TYR A 261 11.06 -13.46 7.15
CA TYR A 261 11.19 -12.03 6.94
C TYR A 261 9.83 -11.33 7.01
N GLU A 262 8.83 -11.85 6.30
CA GLU A 262 7.46 -11.30 6.30
C GLU A 262 6.84 -11.37 7.70
N TYR A 263 7.08 -12.45 8.45
CA TYR A 263 6.62 -12.58 9.83
C TYR A 263 7.18 -11.48 10.74
N ILE A 264 8.51 -11.33 10.80
CA ILE A 264 9.13 -10.30 11.65
C ILE A 264 8.69 -8.90 11.20
N MET A 265 8.65 -8.66 9.89
CA MET A 265 8.21 -7.39 9.31
C MET A 265 6.80 -7.02 9.77
N LYS A 266 5.85 -7.96 9.74
CA LYS A 266 4.47 -7.75 10.21
C LYS A 266 4.44 -7.38 11.69
N VAL A 267 5.13 -8.15 12.53
CA VAL A 267 5.20 -7.91 13.98
C VAL A 267 5.72 -6.52 14.32
N VAL A 268 6.76 -6.04 13.64
CA VAL A 268 7.34 -4.71 13.92
C VAL A 268 6.62 -3.56 13.20
N ALA A 269 5.70 -3.85 12.27
CA ALA A 269 5.03 -2.86 11.44
C ALA A 269 4.28 -1.80 12.26
N ILE A 270 3.63 -2.20 13.36
CA ILE A 270 2.93 -1.27 14.26
C ILE A 270 3.94 -0.33 14.94
N SER A 271 5.08 -0.87 15.41
CA SER A 271 6.15 -0.08 16.04
C SER A 271 6.77 0.92 15.06
N ASP A 272 6.93 0.54 13.79
CA ASP A 272 7.40 1.43 12.73
C ASP A 272 6.38 2.49 12.35
N ALA A 273 5.09 2.13 12.26
CA ALA A 273 4.01 3.08 11.99
C ALA A 273 3.91 4.16 13.09
N ILE A 274 3.92 3.76 14.37
CA ILE A 274 3.91 4.72 15.49
C ILE A 274 5.11 5.66 15.41
N GLN A 275 6.30 5.11 15.16
CA GLN A 275 7.53 5.90 15.08
C GLN A 275 7.50 6.90 13.94
N SER A 276 7.04 6.48 12.75
CA SER A 276 6.88 7.36 11.59
C SER A 276 5.99 8.57 11.95
N LEU A 277 4.85 8.33 12.61
CA LEU A 277 3.95 9.41 13.04
C LEU A 277 4.56 10.29 14.13
N VAL A 278 5.26 9.71 15.10
CA VAL A 278 5.95 10.47 16.15
C VAL A 278 7.06 11.34 15.56
N ASP A 279 7.85 10.82 14.63
CA ASP A 279 8.91 11.58 13.97
C ASP A 279 8.32 12.68 13.08
N TYR A 280 7.20 12.41 12.42
CA TYR A 280 6.45 13.42 11.66
C TYR A 280 5.94 14.55 12.56
N ALA A 281 5.38 14.20 13.73
CA ALA A 281 4.93 15.17 14.72
C ALA A 281 6.08 15.99 15.32
N LYS A 282 7.27 15.39 15.45
CA LYS A 282 8.46 16.08 15.93
C LYS A 282 9.11 16.97 14.87
N PHE A 283 8.97 16.64 13.60
CA PHE A 283 9.71 17.34 12.55
C PHE A 283 9.15 18.77 12.35
N PRO A 284 9.96 19.83 12.56
CA PRO A 284 9.46 21.20 12.58
C PRO A 284 8.73 21.66 11.32
N ARG A 285 9.13 21.17 10.14
CA ARG A 285 8.49 21.55 8.87
C ARG A 285 7.09 20.97 8.73
N TYR A 286 6.85 19.78 9.26
CA TYR A 286 5.57 19.08 9.13
C TYR A 286 4.65 19.34 10.32
N SER A 287 5.21 19.59 11.51
CA SER A 287 4.43 19.87 12.70
C SER A 287 3.53 21.10 12.55
N GLY A 288 4.03 22.16 11.89
CA GLY A 288 3.25 23.36 11.57
C GLY A 288 2.11 23.11 10.59
N THR A 289 2.33 22.29 9.57
CA THR A 289 1.35 22.01 8.51
C THR A 289 0.22 21.11 8.99
N PHE A 290 0.52 20.08 9.79
CA PHE A 290 -0.46 19.03 10.11
C PHE A 290 -0.99 19.03 11.53
N PHE A 291 -0.24 19.54 12.51
CA PHE A 291 -0.58 19.33 13.91
C PHE A 291 -0.81 20.65 14.67
N MET A 292 0.13 21.59 14.56
CA MET A 292 0.12 22.78 15.40
C MET A 292 -1.00 23.74 14.99
N GLY A 293 -1.96 23.95 15.89
CA GLY A 293 -3.08 24.87 15.68
C GLY A 293 -4.06 24.40 14.61
N LYS A 294 -4.04 23.11 14.27
CA LYS A 294 -4.96 22.50 13.29
C LYS A 294 -6.08 21.72 13.98
N THR A 295 -7.26 21.67 13.40
CA THR A 295 -8.33 20.71 13.77
C THR A 295 -8.26 19.50 12.84
N LEU A 296 -8.80 18.36 13.28
CA LEU A 296 -8.96 17.18 12.45
C LEU A 296 -10.42 16.99 12.09
N ARG A 297 -10.70 16.87 10.78
CA ARG A 297 -11.96 16.31 10.27
C ARG A 297 -11.68 14.97 9.63
N VAL A 298 -12.57 14.01 9.87
CA VAL A 298 -12.47 12.68 9.27
C VAL A 298 -13.65 12.50 8.34
N ASN A 299 -13.36 12.21 7.07
CA ASN A 299 -14.36 11.88 6.07
C ASN A 299 -14.32 10.37 5.82
N VAL A 300 -15.43 9.67 6.08
CA VAL A 300 -15.54 8.24 5.75
C VAL A 300 -16.08 8.10 4.34
N ILE A 301 -15.34 7.42 3.48
CA ILE A 301 -15.71 7.09 2.11
C ILE A 301 -16.19 5.65 2.11
N GLN A 302 -17.48 5.47 1.88
CA GLN A 302 -18.07 4.14 1.79
C GLN A 302 -17.54 3.40 0.56
N THR A 303 -17.13 2.15 0.77
CA THR A 303 -16.90 1.21 -0.32
C THR A 303 -18.21 0.45 -0.54
N LEU A 304 -18.88 0.71 -1.65
CA LEU A 304 -20.12 0.02 -1.97
C LEU A 304 -19.84 -1.45 -2.35
N GLU A 305 -20.67 -2.35 -1.83
CA GLU A 305 -20.78 -3.72 -2.34
C GLU A 305 -21.53 -3.67 -3.66
N ARG A 306 -21.02 -4.37 -4.67
CA ARG A 306 -21.76 -4.57 -5.91
C ARG A 306 -21.62 -6.02 -6.37
N PRO A 307 -22.68 -6.57 -7.00
CA PRO A 307 -22.59 -7.87 -7.64
C PRO A 307 -21.58 -7.78 -8.77
N PHE A 308 -20.59 -8.64 -8.72
CA PHE A 308 -19.69 -8.86 -9.84
C PHE A 308 -19.98 -10.23 -10.42
N ILE A 309 -20.33 -10.24 -11.70
CA ILE A 309 -20.51 -11.47 -12.47
C ILE A 309 -19.15 -11.79 -13.07
N LEU A 310 -18.55 -12.89 -12.62
CA LEU A 310 -17.35 -13.42 -13.25
C LEU A 310 -17.69 -13.82 -14.70
N PRO A 311 -16.77 -13.66 -15.65
CA PRO A 311 -16.95 -14.26 -16.97
C PRO A 311 -17.10 -15.78 -16.78
N ASN A 312 -18.28 -16.30 -17.11
CA ASN A 312 -18.67 -17.66 -16.78
C ASN A 312 -18.19 -18.67 -17.84
N SER A 313 -17.77 -18.19 -19.01
CA SER A 313 -17.34 -19.03 -20.12
C SER A 313 -15.92 -18.74 -20.58
N LEU A 314 -15.25 -19.75 -21.10
CA LEU A 314 -13.96 -19.60 -21.79
C LEU A 314 -14.05 -18.60 -22.97
N VAL A 315 -15.23 -18.47 -23.58
CA VAL A 315 -15.53 -17.52 -24.67
C VAL A 315 -15.52 -16.09 -24.17
N ASP A 316 -16.08 -15.80 -23.01
CA ASP A 316 -16.02 -14.46 -22.40
C ASP A 316 -14.58 -14.09 -22.07
N TRP A 317 -13.83 -15.04 -21.50
CA TRP A 317 -12.40 -14.87 -21.24
C TRP A 317 -11.59 -14.64 -22.52
N THR A 318 -11.89 -15.38 -23.58
CA THR A 318 -11.28 -15.23 -24.91
C THR A 318 -11.65 -13.89 -25.54
N THR A 319 -12.90 -13.44 -25.37
CA THR A 319 -13.39 -12.14 -25.83
C THR A 319 -12.69 -11.00 -25.10
N ILE A 320 -12.52 -11.13 -23.77
CA ILE A 320 -11.74 -10.21 -22.96
C ILE A 320 -10.30 -10.18 -23.46
N ALA A 321 -9.67 -11.33 -23.71
CA ALA A 321 -8.31 -11.44 -24.25
C ALA A 321 -8.17 -10.83 -25.66
N GLN A 322 -9.17 -11.01 -26.53
CA GLN A 322 -9.18 -10.42 -27.87
C GLN A 322 -9.38 -8.90 -27.84
N LYS A 323 -10.32 -8.40 -27.03
CA LYS A 323 -10.49 -6.96 -26.79
C LYS A 323 -9.21 -6.33 -26.23
N THR A 324 -8.51 -7.08 -25.38
CA THR A 324 -7.21 -6.74 -24.79
C THR A 324 -6.13 -6.60 -25.88
N VAL A 325 -6.09 -7.51 -26.85
CA VAL A 325 -5.16 -7.45 -28.01
C VAL A 325 -5.52 -6.33 -28.99
N GLN A 326 -6.81 -6.11 -29.24
CA GLN A 326 -7.29 -5.02 -30.10
C GLN A 326 -7.00 -3.64 -29.49
N ALA A 327 -7.20 -3.47 -28.18
CA ALA A 327 -6.89 -2.22 -27.46
C ALA A 327 -5.38 -1.86 -27.51
N LEU A 328 -4.51 -2.87 -27.66
CA LEU A 328 -3.07 -2.67 -27.84
C LEU A 328 -2.66 -2.25 -29.25
N LYS A 329 -3.59 -2.20 -30.22
CA LYS A 329 -3.30 -1.94 -31.64
C LYS A 329 -2.19 -2.83 -32.21
N MET A 330 -2.03 -4.05 -31.68
CA MET A 330 -1.06 -5.00 -32.24
C MET A 330 -1.67 -5.66 -33.49
N PRO A 331 -0.89 -5.81 -34.59
CA PRO A 331 -1.33 -6.62 -35.72
C PRO A 331 -1.49 -8.07 -35.26
N SER A 332 -2.73 -8.48 -35.03
CA SER A 332 -3.10 -9.86 -34.72
C SER A 332 -2.99 -10.67 -36.02
N SER A 333 -1.87 -11.37 -36.20
CA SER A 333 -1.75 -12.37 -37.28
C SER A 333 -2.37 -13.71 -36.90
N ASN A 334 -2.68 -13.96 -35.61
CA ASN A 334 -3.26 -15.23 -35.13
C ASN A 334 -4.43 -15.02 -34.16
N SER A 335 -5.46 -15.87 -34.28
CA SER A 335 -6.57 -15.95 -33.33
C SER A 335 -6.08 -16.56 -32.01
N ILE A 336 -6.09 -15.79 -30.92
CA ILE A 336 -5.79 -16.31 -29.58
C ILE A 336 -6.96 -17.19 -29.16
N ARG A 337 -6.77 -18.52 -29.20
CA ARG A 337 -7.67 -19.52 -28.61
C ARG A 337 -6.99 -20.11 -27.39
N LEU A 338 -7.55 -19.87 -26.20
CA LEU A 338 -7.13 -20.56 -24.98
C LEU A 338 -7.57 -22.03 -25.10
N LYS A 339 -6.63 -22.99 -25.09
CA LYS A 339 -6.95 -24.43 -25.10
C LYS A 339 -7.05 -24.93 -23.66
N GLY A 340 -8.24 -25.35 -23.23
CA GLY A 340 -8.46 -25.98 -21.93
C GLY A 340 -8.20 -27.48 -21.99
N SER A 341 -7.21 -27.99 -21.26
CA SER A 341 -6.99 -29.42 -21.08
C SER A 341 -7.50 -29.88 -19.72
N TYR A 342 -8.62 -30.63 -19.75
CA TYR A 342 -9.12 -31.59 -18.76
C TYR A 342 -9.09 -31.24 -17.26
N ILE A 343 -10.27 -30.93 -16.68
CA ILE A 343 -10.52 -30.96 -15.23
C ILE A 343 -11.78 -31.80 -14.92
N PRO A 344 -11.79 -32.65 -13.87
CA PRO A 344 -12.88 -33.60 -13.62
C PRO A 344 -14.17 -32.94 -13.09
N ARG A 345 -15.31 -33.42 -13.57
CA ARG A 345 -16.68 -33.04 -13.18
C ARG A 345 -16.98 -33.35 -11.70
N ARG A 346 -17.29 -32.33 -10.90
CA ARG A 346 -18.18 -32.48 -9.74
C ARG A 346 -19.46 -31.66 -9.96
N ARG A 347 -20.59 -32.37 -10.01
CA ARG A 347 -21.95 -31.88 -10.27
C ARG A 347 -22.44 -31.14 -9.01
N GLY A 348 -22.69 -29.84 -9.11
CA GLY A 348 -23.24 -29.00 -8.04
C GLY A 348 -23.97 -27.80 -8.65
N ASN A 349 -25.12 -27.45 -8.06
CA ASN A 349 -26.17 -26.56 -8.58
C ASN A 349 -25.72 -25.26 -9.26
N ASN A 350 -26.42 -24.94 -10.36
CA ASN A 350 -26.44 -23.64 -11.03
C ASN A 350 -27.07 -22.58 -10.12
N ASN A 351 -26.25 -21.88 -9.38
CA ASN A 351 -26.54 -20.50 -9.00
C ASN A 351 -25.51 -19.64 -9.74
N ASN A 352 -25.95 -18.65 -10.51
CA ASN A 352 -25.09 -17.54 -10.90
C ASN A 352 -24.52 -17.00 -9.59
N THR A 353 -23.28 -17.33 -9.24
CA THR A 353 -22.69 -16.82 -8.00
C THR A 353 -22.31 -15.38 -8.28
N GLU A 354 -23.30 -14.49 -8.20
CA GLU A 354 -23.06 -13.08 -7.99
C GLU A 354 -22.23 -12.97 -6.73
N VAL A 355 -20.95 -12.66 -6.91
CA VAL A 355 -20.07 -12.48 -5.77
C VAL A 355 -20.15 -11.01 -5.39
N LEU A 356 -20.93 -10.70 -4.36
CA LEU A 356 -20.98 -9.37 -3.77
C LEU A 356 -19.62 -9.01 -3.18
N ARG A 357 -18.98 -7.98 -3.72
CA ARG A 357 -17.57 -7.71 -3.48
C ARG A 357 -17.32 -6.19 -3.47
N ARG A 358 -16.85 -5.62 -2.35
CA ARG A 358 -16.51 -4.18 -2.21
C ARG A 358 -15.30 -3.74 -3.03
N ALA A 359 -15.35 -2.56 -3.65
CA ALA A 359 -14.20 -1.94 -4.32
C ALA A 359 -12.97 -1.80 -3.39
N HIS A 360 -11.76 -1.84 -3.96
CA HIS A 360 -10.55 -1.63 -3.17
C HIS A 360 -10.56 -0.21 -2.55
N PRO A 361 -10.21 -0.06 -1.25
CA PRO A 361 -10.28 1.22 -0.55
C PRO A 361 -9.51 2.35 -1.25
N THR A 362 -8.33 2.04 -1.80
CA THR A 362 -7.49 3.02 -2.50
C THR A 362 -8.16 3.61 -3.74
N CYS A 363 -8.87 2.76 -4.47
CA CYS A 363 -9.64 3.13 -5.65
C CYS A 363 -10.86 3.98 -5.29
N ALA A 364 -11.56 3.65 -4.20
CA ALA A 364 -12.69 4.43 -3.70
C ALA A 364 -12.29 5.87 -3.30
N ILE A 365 -11.14 6.04 -2.63
CA ILE A 365 -10.60 7.37 -2.28
C ILE A 365 -10.36 8.21 -3.52
N VAL A 366 -9.70 7.64 -4.53
CA VAL A 366 -9.40 8.37 -5.76
C VAL A 366 -10.67 8.80 -6.46
N LEU A 367 -11.63 7.89 -6.62
CA LEU A 367 -12.93 8.24 -7.20
C LEU A 367 -13.65 9.35 -6.44
N HIS A 368 -13.63 9.31 -5.12
CA HIS A 368 -14.25 10.35 -4.31
C HIS A 368 -13.67 11.73 -4.64
N PHE A 369 -12.34 11.86 -4.71
CA PHE A 369 -11.69 13.11 -5.10
C PHE A 369 -11.97 13.51 -6.56
N LEU A 370 -12.12 12.54 -7.46
CA LEU A 370 -12.52 12.81 -8.84
C LEU A 370 -13.92 13.38 -8.92
N VAL A 371 -14.88 12.78 -8.21
CA VAL A 371 -16.27 13.26 -8.14
C VAL A 371 -16.31 14.65 -7.53
N GLN A 372 -15.62 14.89 -6.41
CA GLN A 372 -15.48 16.22 -5.82
C GLN A 372 -14.93 17.23 -6.83
N ARG A 373 -13.88 16.87 -7.57
CA ARG A 373 -13.28 17.76 -8.59
C ARG A 373 -14.22 18.03 -9.75
N ILE A 374 -15.00 17.04 -10.21
CA ILE A 374 -15.99 17.21 -11.28
C ILE A 374 -17.07 18.19 -10.82
N ARG A 375 -17.61 18.00 -9.61
CA ARG A 375 -18.60 18.90 -8.99
C ARG A 375 -18.08 20.33 -8.87
N ASN A 376 -16.85 20.46 -8.36
CA ASN A 376 -16.19 21.76 -8.20
C ASN A 376 -15.73 22.39 -9.52
N GLY A 377 -15.65 21.60 -10.60
CA GLY A 377 -15.17 22.01 -11.92
C GLY A 377 -16.19 22.79 -12.76
N VAL A 378 -17.35 23.14 -12.20
CA VAL A 378 -18.41 23.93 -12.87
C VAL A 378 -18.17 25.44 -12.78
N THR A 379 -17.22 25.94 -11.97
CA THR A 379 -16.93 27.40 -11.90
C THR A 379 -15.69 27.86 -12.69
N ASN A 380 -14.95 26.97 -13.35
CA ASN A 380 -13.75 27.36 -14.11
C ASN A 380 -14.03 27.59 -15.60
N THR A 381 -15.00 28.45 -15.89
CA THR A 381 -14.88 29.38 -17.02
C THR A 381 -14.03 30.56 -16.55
N PHE A 382 -12.73 30.53 -16.84
CA PHE A 382 -11.82 31.67 -17.03
C PHE A 382 -11.83 32.88 -16.07
N ASN A 383 -12.50 32.84 -14.91
CA ASN A 383 -12.47 33.92 -13.92
C ASN A 383 -11.62 33.50 -12.72
N ASN A 384 -10.42 34.08 -12.65
CA ASN A 384 -9.36 33.90 -11.66
C ASN A 384 -9.72 34.22 -10.19
N GLN A 385 -11.00 34.37 -9.82
CA GLN A 385 -11.39 34.86 -8.49
C GLN A 385 -12.10 33.83 -7.60
N ASN A 386 -12.59 32.70 -8.13
CA ASN A 386 -13.29 31.66 -7.34
C ASN A 386 -12.49 30.37 -7.11
N SER A 387 -11.16 30.38 -7.31
CA SER A 387 -10.25 29.27 -6.99
C SER A 387 -10.08 29.00 -5.48
N GLN A 388 -10.94 29.59 -4.64
CA GLN A 388 -10.64 29.84 -3.24
C GLN A 388 -10.97 28.70 -2.25
N ASN A 389 -11.68 27.64 -2.65
CA ASN A 389 -12.17 26.64 -1.68
C ASN A 389 -11.80 25.16 -1.98
N HIS A 390 -11.04 24.86 -3.05
CA HIS A 390 -10.65 23.47 -3.30
C HIS A 390 -9.26 23.19 -2.74
N THR A 391 -9.22 22.59 -1.55
CA THR A 391 -7.98 22.01 -1.02
C THR A 391 -7.64 20.76 -1.84
N ALA A 392 -6.54 20.81 -2.59
CA ALA A 392 -6.06 19.65 -3.34
C ALA A 392 -5.62 18.53 -2.38
N PRO A 393 -6.03 17.27 -2.60
CA PRO A 393 -5.49 16.16 -1.82
C PRO A 393 -4.00 16.01 -2.10
N PHE A 394 -3.28 15.50 -1.10
CA PHE A 394 -1.92 15.05 -1.29
C PHE A 394 -1.90 13.97 -2.37
N ARG A 395 -0.87 13.98 -3.22
CA ARG A 395 -0.72 12.98 -4.29
C ARG A 395 -0.52 11.57 -3.74
N SER A 396 -0.03 11.44 -2.51
CA SER A 396 0.15 10.13 -1.88
C SER A 396 -1.16 9.66 -1.23
N ILE A 397 -1.46 8.37 -1.38
CA ILE A 397 -2.52 7.66 -0.68
C ILE A 397 -1.86 6.63 0.21
N GLY A 398 -2.23 6.65 1.49
CA GLY A 398 -1.79 5.69 2.48
C GLY A 398 -2.61 4.42 2.42
N THR A 399 -1.97 3.28 2.68
CA THR A 399 -2.59 1.96 2.58
C THR A 399 -2.16 1.07 3.76
N SER A 400 -3.10 0.33 4.35
CA SER A 400 -2.76 -0.60 5.44
C SER A 400 -2.03 -1.83 4.90
N ASN A 401 -2.50 -2.29 3.75
CA ASN A 401 -1.87 -3.29 2.90
C ASN A 401 -1.47 -2.61 1.59
N GLU A 402 -0.32 -2.98 1.06
CA GLU A 402 0.16 -2.46 -0.22
C GLU A 402 -0.91 -2.58 -1.32
N ALA A 403 -1.00 -1.57 -2.18
CA ALA A 403 -1.95 -1.56 -3.29
C ALA A 403 -1.56 -2.62 -4.32
N CYS A 404 -2.50 -3.47 -4.74
CA CYS A 404 -2.22 -4.45 -5.81
C CYS A 404 -1.85 -3.75 -7.13
N ASN A 405 -1.20 -4.49 -8.04
CA ASN A 405 -0.79 -3.96 -9.35
C ASN A 405 -1.95 -3.35 -10.14
N MET A 406 -3.18 -3.83 -9.92
CA MET A 406 -4.37 -3.31 -10.60
C MET A 406 -4.83 -1.95 -10.09
N CYS A 407 -4.77 -1.73 -8.78
CA CYS A 407 -4.96 -0.39 -8.22
C CYS A 407 -3.93 0.59 -8.79
N TYR A 408 -2.68 0.13 -8.95
CA TYR A 408 -1.62 0.94 -9.54
C TYR A 408 -1.88 1.25 -11.02
N ALA A 409 -2.25 0.26 -11.83
CA ALA A 409 -2.61 0.45 -13.24
C ALA A 409 -3.80 1.41 -13.39
N PHE A 410 -4.78 1.36 -12.48
CA PHE A 410 -5.87 2.32 -12.40
C PHE A 410 -5.36 3.75 -12.18
N PHE A 411 -4.44 3.96 -11.23
CA PHE A 411 -3.86 5.28 -10.99
C PHE A 411 -3.02 5.79 -12.15
N GLU A 412 -2.27 4.93 -12.83
CA GLU A 412 -1.53 5.30 -14.05
C GLU A 412 -2.48 5.70 -15.19
N SER A 413 -3.60 4.99 -15.34
CA SER A 413 -4.60 5.26 -16.38
C SER A 413 -5.39 6.55 -16.14
N LEU A 414 -5.49 6.96 -14.87
CA LEU A 414 -6.13 8.22 -14.47
C LEU A 414 -5.29 9.46 -14.79
N ALA A 415 -3.97 9.34 -14.74
CA ALA A 415 -3.05 10.47 -14.91
C ALA A 415 -3.28 11.23 -16.24
N PRO A 416 -3.37 10.59 -17.41
CA PRO A 416 -3.66 11.27 -18.68
C PRO A 416 -5.05 11.92 -18.72
N SER A 417 -6.04 11.33 -18.03
CA SER A 417 -7.44 11.76 -18.09
C SER A 417 -7.76 12.93 -17.15
N VAL A 418 -7.02 13.07 -16.06
CA VAL A 418 -7.33 13.98 -14.94
C VAL A 418 -6.20 14.96 -14.64
N GLY A 419 -4.97 14.67 -15.09
CA GLY A 419 -3.79 15.48 -14.80
C GLY A 419 -3.34 15.40 -13.33
N VAL A 420 -3.70 14.32 -12.62
CA VAL A 420 -3.28 14.07 -11.23
C VAL A 420 -2.65 12.69 -11.14
N ASN A 421 -1.40 12.67 -10.65
CA ASN A 421 -0.66 11.43 -10.44
C ASN A 421 -0.77 11.05 -8.96
N PHE A 422 -1.70 10.15 -8.66
CA PHE A 422 -1.77 9.53 -7.34
C PHE A 422 -0.64 8.52 -7.17
N ARG A 423 -0.08 8.46 -5.96
CA ARG A 423 1.02 7.57 -5.57
C ARG A 423 0.55 6.69 -4.43
N VAL A 424 0.85 5.40 -4.52
CA VAL A 424 0.60 4.40 -3.48
C VAL A 424 1.84 3.54 -3.31
N THR A 425 1.97 2.92 -2.14
CA THR A 425 2.89 1.81 -1.95
C THR A 425 2.31 0.59 -2.67
N ILE A 426 3.04 0.05 -3.64
CA ILE A 426 2.59 -1.02 -4.54
C ILE A 426 3.02 -2.37 -3.99
N SER A 427 2.12 -3.35 -4.06
CA SER A 427 2.41 -4.76 -3.80
C SER A 427 2.83 -5.47 -5.06
N ARG A 428 3.68 -6.49 -4.92
CA ARG A 428 3.93 -7.47 -5.98
C ARG A 428 2.75 -8.45 -6.16
N LYS A 429 1.74 -8.41 -5.30
CA LYS A 429 0.58 -9.32 -5.33
C LYS A 429 -0.53 -8.80 -6.26
N ASP A 430 -1.01 -9.69 -7.14
CA ASP A 430 -2.22 -9.48 -7.92
C ASP A 430 -3.42 -10.04 -7.15
N ILE A 431 -4.30 -9.14 -6.70
CA ILE A 431 -5.51 -9.54 -5.98
C ILE A 431 -6.65 -9.62 -6.98
N PHE A 432 -6.99 -10.84 -7.40
CA PHE A 432 -8.17 -11.15 -8.19
C PHE A 432 -9.38 -11.45 -7.27
N PRO A 433 -10.63 -11.10 -7.65
CA PRO A 433 -11.06 -10.37 -8.84
C PRO A 433 -10.73 -8.88 -8.79
N TRP A 434 -10.39 -8.33 -9.96
CA TRP A 434 -10.08 -6.92 -10.15
C TRP A 434 -11.38 -6.13 -10.12
N LYS A 435 -11.60 -5.34 -9.09
CA LYS A 435 -12.83 -4.55 -8.97
C LYS A 435 -12.57 -3.15 -9.49
N PHE A 436 -13.17 -2.82 -10.63
CA PHE A 436 -13.27 -1.42 -11.02
C PHE A 436 -14.11 -0.68 -10.00
N PRO A 437 -13.62 0.45 -9.45
CA PRO A 437 -14.47 1.28 -8.65
C PRO A 437 -15.46 1.94 -9.64
N VAL A 438 -16.74 1.66 -9.51
CA VAL A 438 -17.78 2.38 -10.25
C VAL A 438 -18.17 3.56 -9.36
N ALA A 439 -17.86 4.78 -9.79
CA ALA A 439 -18.26 5.97 -9.06
C ALA A 439 -19.78 5.96 -8.86
N LEU A 440 -20.18 6.11 -7.60
CA LEU A 440 -21.54 6.29 -7.07
C LEU A 440 -22.54 6.63 -8.18
N GLU A 441 -23.11 5.59 -8.77
CA GLU A 441 -24.44 5.66 -9.33
C GLU A 441 -25.31 5.27 -8.15
N GLU A 442 -25.82 6.28 -7.45
CA GLU A 442 -26.85 6.11 -6.43
C GLU A 442 -27.91 5.18 -7.01
N GLU A 443 -28.31 4.17 -6.22
CA GLU A 443 -29.50 3.38 -6.50
C GLU A 443 -30.61 4.37 -6.85
N GLU A 444 -31.26 4.15 -8.00
CA GLU A 444 -32.57 4.77 -8.20
C GLU A 444 -33.40 4.29 -7.01
N GLU A 445 -33.79 5.20 -6.13
CA GLU A 445 -34.77 4.90 -5.09
C GLU A 445 -35.97 4.29 -5.83
N GLU A 446 -36.12 2.97 -5.76
CA GLU A 446 -37.44 2.37 -5.92
C GLU A 446 -38.31 3.07 -4.90
N GLU A 447 -39.36 3.73 -5.38
CA GLU A 447 -40.33 4.50 -4.63
C GLU A 447 -40.91 3.65 -3.49
N GLY A 448 -40.22 3.64 -2.35
CA GLY A 448 -40.61 2.98 -1.12
C GLY A 448 -40.71 4.03 -0.04
N GLU A 449 -41.93 4.53 0.19
CA GLU A 449 -42.27 5.36 1.34
C GLU A 449 -41.88 4.63 2.63
N GLY A 450 -40.79 5.03 3.28
CA GLY A 450 -40.32 4.33 4.48
C GLY A 450 -39.12 4.97 5.16
N GLU A 451 -39.42 5.92 6.04
CA GLU A 451 -38.67 6.39 7.21
C GLU A 451 -37.25 6.97 7.03
N GLU A 452 -37.15 8.24 7.44
CA GLU A 452 -35.99 9.11 7.42
C GLU A 452 -34.89 8.64 8.39
N GLU A 453 -33.87 7.94 7.91
CA GLU A 453 -32.56 7.98 8.58
C GLU A 453 -31.83 9.27 8.17
N GLU A 454 -31.89 10.29 9.03
CA GLU A 454 -31.07 11.50 8.98
C GLU A 454 -29.58 11.15 9.08
N GLY A 455 -28.95 10.82 7.96
CA GLY A 455 -27.59 10.29 8.05
C GLY A 455 -26.75 10.26 6.79
N PHE A 456 -27.10 10.98 5.71
CA PHE A 456 -26.23 11.49 4.64
C PHE A 456 -27.11 11.77 3.42
N LYS A 457 -27.53 13.02 3.23
CA LYS A 457 -28.22 13.43 2.00
C LYS A 457 -27.20 13.44 0.85
N GLY A 458 -27.06 12.31 0.17
CA GLY A 458 -26.29 12.18 -1.06
C GLY A 458 -26.80 13.23 -2.05
N THR A 459 -25.99 14.25 -2.33
CA THR A 459 -26.37 15.28 -3.30
C THR A 459 -26.25 14.65 -4.68
N MET A 460 -27.40 14.43 -5.34
CA MET A 460 -27.47 13.75 -6.63
C MET A 460 -26.59 14.42 -7.69
N LEU A 461 -25.85 13.62 -8.46
CA LEU A 461 -25.12 14.12 -9.64
C LEU A 461 -26.11 14.56 -10.72
N THR A 462 -25.86 15.73 -11.31
CA THR A 462 -26.61 16.19 -12.49
C THR A 462 -26.40 15.23 -13.67
N THR A 463 -27.36 15.16 -14.59
CA THR A 463 -27.26 14.34 -15.82
C THR A 463 -25.99 14.64 -16.61
N ARG A 464 -25.55 15.91 -16.62
CA ARG A 464 -24.30 16.33 -17.26
C ARG A 464 -23.06 15.76 -16.58
N GLU A 465 -23.03 15.75 -15.24
CA GLU A 465 -21.94 15.17 -14.46
C GLU A 465 -21.91 13.65 -14.61
N LYS A 466 -23.07 12.97 -14.57
CA LYS A 466 -23.20 11.53 -14.84
C LYS A 466 -22.59 11.17 -16.20
N ARG A 467 -22.96 11.87 -17.28
CA ARG A 467 -22.40 11.65 -18.63
C ARG A 467 -20.89 11.93 -18.73
N ARG A 468 -20.37 12.91 -17.98
CA ARG A 468 -18.93 13.21 -17.96
C ARG A 468 -18.15 12.13 -17.24
N LEU A 469 -18.68 11.65 -16.12
CA LEU A 469 -18.12 10.55 -15.34
C LEU A 469 -18.12 9.25 -16.15
N ALA A 470 -19.21 8.92 -16.85
CA ALA A 470 -19.28 7.75 -17.73
C ALA A 470 -18.20 7.75 -18.83
N ARG A 471 -18.06 8.85 -19.58
CA ARG A 471 -17.01 9.00 -20.62
C ARG A 471 -15.59 8.96 -20.07
N MET A 472 -15.41 9.29 -18.79
CA MET A 472 -14.12 9.18 -18.11
C MET A 472 -13.86 7.74 -17.66
N LYS A 473 -14.85 7.08 -17.06
CA LYS A 473 -14.81 5.65 -16.71
C LYS A 473 -14.41 4.79 -17.91
N GLU A 474 -15.03 5.02 -19.07
CA GLU A 474 -14.74 4.28 -20.30
C GLU A 474 -13.30 4.46 -20.79
N ARG A 475 -12.77 5.69 -20.76
CA ARG A 475 -11.36 5.96 -21.11
C ARG A 475 -10.37 5.34 -20.13
N ILE A 476 -10.65 5.42 -18.83
CA ILE A 476 -9.82 4.78 -17.80
C ILE A 476 -9.84 3.27 -17.97
N ALA A 477 -11.01 2.68 -18.22
CA ALA A 477 -11.15 1.25 -18.46
C ALA A 477 -10.32 0.82 -19.66
N ALA A 478 -10.47 1.50 -20.81
CA ALA A 478 -9.69 1.21 -22.01
C ALA A 478 -8.17 1.27 -21.78
N GLU A 479 -7.67 2.29 -21.08
CA GLU A 479 -6.25 2.42 -20.77
C GLU A 479 -5.76 1.38 -19.75
N MET A 480 -6.55 1.06 -18.74
CA MET A 480 -6.22 -0.02 -17.80
C MET A 480 -6.16 -1.36 -18.50
N PHE A 481 -7.12 -1.65 -19.37
CA PHE A 481 -7.10 -2.85 -20.20
C PHE A 481 -5.84 -2.87 -21.04
N ARG A 482 -5.46 -1.75 -21.68
CA ARG A 482 -4.22 -1.63 -22.46
C ARG A 482 -2.96 -1.86 -21.61
N LEU A 483 -2.88 -1.33 -20.39
CA LEU A 483 -1.73 -1.50 -19.50
C LEU A 483 -1.63 -2.93 -18.96
N ALA A 484 -2.74 -3.52 -18.52
CA ALA A 484 -2.81 -4.92 -18.10
C ALA A 484 -2.39 -5.84 -19.25
N ALA A 485 -2.96 -5.63 -20.44
CA ALA A 485 -2.61 -6.33 -21.68
C ALA A 485 -1.11 -6.31 -21.96
N ARG A 486 -0.48 -5.13 -21.86
CA ARG A 486 0.95 -4.96 -22.10
C ARG A 486 1.80 -5.73 -21.10
N ARG A 487 1.42 -5.73 -19.82
CA ARG A 487 2.09 -6.52 -18.77
C ARG A 487 1.93 -8.01 -19.01
N TYR A 488 0.75 -8.46 -19.42
CA TYR A 488 0.50 -9.86 -19.78
C TYR A 488 1.31 -10.33 -20.98
N LEU A 489 1.44 -9.51 -22.02
CA LEU A 489 2.24 -9.86 -23.20
C LEU A 489 3.73 -9.95 -22.90
N LEU A 490 4.26 -9.08 -22.02
CA LEU A 490 5.66 -9.18 -21.56
C LEU A 490 5.93 -10.48 -20.79
N ILE A 491 4.92 -11.09 -20.19
CA ILE A 491 5.02 -12.37 -19.48
C ILE A 491 4.89 -13.56 -20.45
N LEU A 492 4.16 -13.40 -21.55
CA LEU A 492 3.86 -14.46 -22.50
C LEU A 492 4.83 -14.55 -23.68
N LEU A 493 5.53 -13.47 -24.00
CA LEU A 493 6.56 -13.45 -25.03
C LEU A 493 7.92 -13.65 -24.35
N PRO A 494 8.65 -14.74 -24.63
CA PRO A 494 10.07 -14.80 -24.31
C PRO A 494 10.75 -13.58 -24.94
N GLU A 495 11.74 -12.99 -24.27
CA GLU A 495 12.70 -12.11 -24.93
C GLU A 495 13.46 -12.94 -25.98
N GLU A 496 12.87 -13.15 -27.15
CA GLU A 496 13.60 -13.64 -28.31
C GLU A 496 14.54 -12.54 -28.76
N GLU A 497 15.82 -12.76 -28.46
CA GLU A 497 16.99 -12.34 -29.22
C GLU A 497 16.91 -10.94 -29.84
N GLY A 498 17.09 -9.94 -28.98
CA GLY A 498 17.66 -8.65 -29.39
C GLY A 498 19.09 -8.85 -29.88
N GLY A 499 19.28 -9.37 -31.09
CA GLY A 499 20.62 -9.64 -31.60
C GLY A 499 20.70 -10.38 -32.92
N LYS A 500 20.03 -9.90 -33.98
CA LYS A 500 20.47 -10.01 -35.40
C LYS A 500 19.48 -9.33 -36.35
N ALA A 501 19.48 -8.00 -36.33
CA ALA A 501 18.92 -7.22 -37.43
C ALA A 501 19.79 -5.99 -37.69
N ALA A 502 20.98 -6.23 -38.24
CA ALA A 502 21.76 -5.20 -38.92
C ALA A 502 22.32 -5.78 -40.21
N GLY A 503 21.42 -6.04 -41.16
CA GLY A 503 21.78 -6.14 -42.58
C GLY A 503 22.23 -4.76 -43.06
N THR A 504 23.54 -4.51 -43.04
CA THR A 504 24.11 -3.32 -43.67
C THR A 504 24.30 -3.59 -45.16
N SER A 505 23.31 -3.15 -45.93
CA SER A 505 23.44 -2.90 -47.37
C SER A 505 24.51 -1.82 -47.57
N LYS A 506 25.75 -2.22 -47.92
CA LYS A 506 26.78 -1.32 -48.41
C LYS A 506 26.41 -0.82 -49.82
N ARG A 507 25.98 0.44 -49.91
CA ARG A 507 26.05 1.22 -51.15
C ARG A 507 27.48 1.73 -51.35
N LYS A 508 27.95 1.50 -52.57
CA LYS A 508 29.20 1.94 -53.19
C LYS A 508 29.18 3.46 -53.42
N ARG A 509 30.23 4.18 -53.00
CA ARG A 509 30.75 5.35 -53.72
C ARG A 509 32.19 5.65 -53.30
N GLU A 510 33.05 5.63 -54.30
CA GLU A 510 34.37 6.28 -54.38
C GLU A 510 34.24 7.76 -53.96
N GLY A 511 35.25 8.48 -53.46
CA GLY A 511 36.69 8.31 -53.33
C GLY A 511 37.29 9.70 -53.07
N VAL A 512 38.61 9.75 -52.89
CA VAL A 512 39.50 10.92 -53.01
C VAL A 512 39.91 11.64 -51.71
N ASN A 513 41.14 11.29 -51.28
CA ASN A 513 42.27 12.10 -50.76
C ASN A 513 42.13 12.81 -49.41
N ASP A 514 43.18 13.02 -48.60
CA ASP A 514 44.52 12.45 -48.34
C ASP A 514 45.11 13.36 -47.22
N VAL A 515 46.14 12.89 -46.52
CA VAL A 515 47.06 13.64 -45.63
C VAL A 515 46.47 14.02 -44.25
N GLN A 516 46.78 13.33 -43.13
CA GLN A 516 48.04 12.94 -42.47
C GLN A 516 48.69 14.06 -41.62
N GLU A 517 48.77 13.72 -40.32
CA GLU A 517 49.79 14.06 -39.32
C GLU A 517 49.88 15.45 -38.65
N ASP A 518 49.68 15.37 -37.33
CA ASP A 518 50.61 15.73 -36.26
C ASP A 518 51.25 17.13 -36.22
N GLY A 519 51.07 17.78 -35.08
CA GLY A 519 51.74 19.03 -34.75
C GLY A 519 51.55 19.44 -33.30
N GLU A 520 52.33 18.82 -32.43
CA GLU A 520 52.57 19.15 -31.03
C GLU A 520 52.83 20.65 -30.74
N ARG A 521 52.46 21.06 -29.51
CA ARG A 521 53.10 22.07 -28.64
C ARG A 521 53.06 23.56 -29.05
N ILE A 522 52.59 24.41 -28.12
CA ILE A 522 53.42 25.30 -27.27
C ILE A 522 52.53 26.20 -26.38
N LYS A 523 52.96 26.34 -25.12
CA LYS A 523 52.48 27.26 -24.08
C LYS A 523 52.81 28.73 -24.38
N ARG A 524 51.92 29.65 -23.94
CA ARG A 524 52.12 31.02 -23.37
C ARG A 524 50.79 31.75 -23.61
N GLY A 525 50.06 32.37 -22.67
CA GLY A 525 50.40 32.96 -21.39
C GLY A 525 50.57 34.48 -21.53
N ARG A 526 49.49 35.27 -21.45
CA ARG A 526 49.32 36.53 -20.67
C ARG A 526 48.26 37.51 -21.22
N ARG A 527 47.34 37.88 -20.31
CA ARG A 527 46.85 39.21 -19.87
C ARG A 527 46.08 40.18 -20.81
N GLY A 528 45.11 40.83 -20.16
CA GLY A 528 44.43 42.09 -20.50
C GLY A 528 42.94 41.85 -20.74
N ASP A 529 41.96 42.33 -19.96
CA ASP A 529 41.86 43.24 -18.81
C ASP A 529 40.70 42.79 -17.92
#